data_AF-A0A2D4T880-F1
#
_entry.id   AF-A0A2D4T880-F1
#
_cell.length_a   1.000
_cell.length_b   1.000
_cell.length_c   1.000
_cell.angle_alpha   90.00
_cell.angle_beta   90.00
_cell.angle_gamma   90.00
#
_symmetry.space_group_name_H-M   'P 1'
#
loop_
_entity.id
_entity.type
_entity.pdbx_description
1 polymer ?
#
loop_
_entity_poly.entity_id
_entity_poly.type
_entity_poly.pdbx_seq_one_letter_code
_entity_poly.pdbx_strand_id
1 'polypeptide(L)'
;MHLRNLLMGWQRAGSLSLMLFTLASMPATGAEGASRESLAHAEMLRNRALEGTSAMAIVTSLTTEVGPRLAGSEAEARAREWALHTLTVKGFAGVRSEPFEMDAWQRHDEGAEIIAPYPQPLAVTALGGSVPTPETGLLGEVSVFETLEDLKHASAGSVAGRIVYVGHAMQRTQDGSSYGYFNEARTAGPSIAASKG
;
A
#
# COMPACT_ATOMS: atom_id res chain seq x y z
N MET A 1 18.32 -39.22 -47.61
CA MET A 1 19.67 -39.01 -48.20
C MET A 1 20.61 -38.65 -47.05
N HIS A 2 21.43 -39.63 -46.62
CA HIS A 2 22.64 -39.57 -45.75
C HIS A 2 22.45 -38.98 -44.33
N LEU A 3 22.46 -39.69 -43.19
CA LEU A 3 23.26 -40.82 -42.67
C LEU A 3 24.79 -40.59 -42.69
N ARG A 4 25.37 -40.42 -41.49
CA ARG A 4 26.59 -41.08 -40.90
C ARG A 4 27.24 -40.14 -39.87
N ASN A 5 27.26 -40.50 -38.59
CA ASN A 5 28.26 -41.35 -37.91
C ASN A 5 29.71 -40.86 -38.05
N LEU A 6 30.26 -40.36 -36.94
CA LEU A 6 31.69 -40.44 -36.62
C LEU A 6 31.85 -40.79 -35.14
N LEU A 7 32.11 -42.08 -34.91
CA LEU A 7 32.66 -42.65 -33.68
C LEU A 7 34.18 -42.75 -33.84
N MET A 8 34.92 -42.30 -32.83
CA MET A 8 36.31 -42.67 -32.51
C MET A 8 36.46 -42.28 -31.02
N GLY A 9 36.53 -43.19 -30.04
CA GLY A 9 37.56 -44.21 -29.82
C GLY A 9 38.87 -43.49 -29.46
N TRP A 10 39.46 -43.56 -28.26
CA TRP A 10 39.53 -44.61 -27.25
C TRP A 10 40.28 -44.09 -25.99
N GLN A 11 40.07 -44.74 -24.84
CA GLN A 11 41.05 -44.96 -23.74
C GLN A 11 41.44 -43.75 -22.84
N ARG A 12 41.57 -43.82 -21.51
CA ARG A 12 41.63 -44.88 -20.48
C ARG A 12 41.30 -44.25 -19.11
N ALA A 13 40.72 -45.08 -18.24
CA ALA A 13 40.90 -45.14 -16.78
C ALA A 13 41.09 -43.82 -16.00
N GLY A 14 40.02 -43.40 -15.29
CA GLY A 14 40.11 -42.52 -14.14
C GLY A 14 39.14 -43.04 -13.07
N SER A 15 39.68 -43.42 -11.92
CA SER A 15 39.01 -44.10 -10.82
C SER A 15 37.67 -43.46 -10.42
N LEU A 16 36.65 -44.30 -10.29
CA LEU A 16 35.34 -43.96 -9.73
C LEU A 16 35.51 -43.69 -8.22
N SER A 17 35.89 -42.47 -7.85
CA SER A 17 35.89 -42.04 -6.45
C SER A 17 34.45 -41.72 -6.06
N LEU A 18 33.78 -42.71 -5.47
CA LEU A 18 32.49 -42.56 -4.82
C LEU A 18 32.68 -41.67 -3.58
N MET A 19 32.67 -40.36 -3.77
CA MET A 19 32.58 -39.40 -2.67
C MET A 19 31.17 -39.52 -2.07
N LEU A 20 31.06 -40.28 -0.98
CA LEU A 20 29.96 -40.15 -0.04
C LEU A 20 29.98 -38.70 0.47
N PHE A 21 29.14 -37.84 -0.11
CA PHE A 21 28.76 -36.58 0.52
C PHE A 21 27.90 -36.95 1.73
N THR A 22 28.54 -37.12 2.88
CA THR A 22 27.85 -37.00 4.15
C THR A 22 27.30 -35.59 4.21
N LEU A 23 26.00 -35.41 3.96
CA LEU A 23 25.27 -34.25 4.43
C LEU A 23 25.45 -34.21 5.95
N ALA A 24 26.45 -33.48 6.41
CA ALA A 24 26.43 -32.97 7.77
C ALA A 24 25.18 -32.08 7.82
N SER A 25 24.12 -32.57 8.45
CA SER A 25 23.05 -31.73 8.97
C SER A 25 23.70 -30.72 9.89
N MET A 26 24.13 -29.59 9.35
CA MET A 26 24.45 -28.43 10.15
C MET A 26 23.14 -28.10 10.85
N PRO A 27 23.08 -28.17 12.19
CA PRO A 27 21.94 -27.59 12.86
C PRO A 27 21.89 -26.14 12.37
N ALA A 28 20.74 -25.73 11.83
CA ALA A 28 20.44 -24.32 11.66
C ALA A 28 20.63 -23.72 13.05
N THR A 29 21.82 -23.14 13.27
CA THR A 29 22.15 -22.47 14.51
C THR A 29 21.13 -21.37 14.56
N GLY A 30 20.23 -21.52 15.53
CA GLY A 30 18.99 -20.79 15.60
C GLY A 30 19.23 -19.30 15.46
N ALA A 31 18.18 -18.57 15.09
CA ALA A 31 18.13 -17.15 15.34
C ALA A 31 18.70 -16.91 16.74
N GLU A 32 19.92 -16.35 16.82
CA GLU A 32 20.51 -15.99 18.10
C GLU A 32 19.52 -14.99 18.69
N GLY A 33 18.84 -15.40 19.75
CA GLY A 33 17.99 -14.49 20.50
C GLY A 33 18.82 -13.25 20.86
N ALA A 34 18.18 -12.09 20.89
CA ALA A 34 18.87 -10.82 21.14
C ALA A 34 19.86 -10.94 22.31
N SER A 35 21.10 -10.52 22.08
CA SER A 35 22.16 -10.63 23.10
C SER A 35 21.75 -9.89 24.38
N ARG A 36 22.26 -10.34 25.53
CA ARG A 36 21.98 -9.67 26.82
C ARG A 36 22.32 -8.17 26.77
N GLU A 37 23.39 -7.81 26.08
CA GLU A 37 23.78 -6.42 25.85
C GLU A 37 22.75 -5.67 25.01
N SER A 38 22.25 -6.27 23.92
CA SER A 38 21.21 -5.67 23.07
C SER A 38 19.91 -5.46 23.86
N LEU A 39 19.54 -6.42 24.71
CA LEU A 39 18.37 -6.32 25.57
C LEU A 39 18.53 -5.18 26.59
N ALA A 40 19.67 -5.09 27.26
CA ALA A 40 19.96 -4.01 28.21
C ALA A 40 19.96 -2.63 27.51
N HIS A 41 20.50 -2.54 26.30
CA HIS A 41 20.50 -1.30 25.52
C HIS A 41 19.08 -0.92 25.08
N ALA A 42 18.26 -1.87 24.64
CA ALA A 42 16.87 -1.64 24.29
C ALA A 42 16.05 -1.17 25.50
N GLU A 43 16.26 -1.75 26.68
CA GLU A 43 15.64 -1.30 27.93
C GLU A 43 16.01 0.14 28.27
N MET A 44 17.30 0.50 28.11
CA MET A 44 17.77 1.87 28.30
C MET A 44 17.06 2.84 27.34
N LEU A 45 17.00 2.52 26.04
CA LEU A 45 16.33 3.37 25.05
C LEU A 45 14.83 3.52 25.33
N ARG A 46 14.15 2.43 25.70
CA ARG A 46 12.74 2.43 26.11
C ARG A 46 12.53 3.35 27.31
N ASN A 47 13.31 3.18 28.37
CA ASN A 47 13.16 3.96 29.60
C ASN A 47 13.36 5.46 29.31
N ARG A 48 14.38 5.81 28.51
CA ARG A 48 14.60 7.19 28.06
C ARG A 48 13.42 7.75 27.26
N ALA A 49 12.82 6.93 26.38
CA ALA A 49 11.65 7.35 25.61
C ALA A 49 10.42 7.58 26.51
N LEU A 50 10.28 6.81 27.59
CA LEU A 50 9.20 6.97 28.57
C LEU A 50 9.39 8.21 29.46
N GLU A 51 10.63 8.62 29.72
CA GLU A 51 10.93 9.87 30.43
C GLU A 51 10.57 11.12 29.61
N GLY A 52 10.69 11.02 28.28
CA GLY A 52 10.26 12.07 27.35
C GLY A 52 10.96 12.01 26.01
N THR A 53 10.28 12.50 24.96
CA THR A 53 10.83 12.56 23.60
C THR A 53 10.48 13.88 22.91
N SER A 54 11.16 14.18 21.80
CA SER A 54 10.75 15.26 20.89
C SER A 54 9.66 14.83 19.89
N ALA A 55 9.03 13.65 20.05
CA ALA A 55 8.09 13.10 19.07
C ALA A 55 6.87 14.01 18.87
N MET A 56 6.28 14.52 19.96
CA MET A 56 5.15 15.46 19.88
C MET A 56 5.55 16.76 19.18
N ALA A 57 6.73 17.31 19.48
CA ALA A 57 7.23 18.51 18.81
C ALA A 57 7.46 18.28 17.30
N ILE A 58 8.00 17.12 16.92
CA ILE A 58 8.23 16.76 15.51
C ILE A 58 6.89 16.63 14.76
N VAL A 59 5.93 15.88 15.30
CA VAL A 59 4.64 15.71 14.62
C VAL A 59 3.87 17.02 14.56
N THR A 60 3.87 17.83 15.63
CA THR A 60 3.25 19.15 15.64
C THR A 60 3.88 20.07 14.61
N SER A 61 5.21 20.15 14.52
CA SER A 61 5.91 20.93 13.51
C SER A 61 5.49 20.50 12.10
N LEU A 62 5.58 19.21 11.78
CA LEU A 62 5.21 18.69 10.47
C LEU A 62 3.74 18.94 10.11
N THR A 63 2.80 18.70 11.03
CA THR A 63 1.38 18.87 10.73
C THR A 63 0.93 20.33 10.73
N THR A 64 1.61 21.21 11.46
CA THR A 64 1.24 22.63 11.56
C THR A 64 1.91 23.46 10.47
N GLU A 65 3.20 23.23 10.22
CA GLU A 65 4.00 24.03 9.29
C GLU A 65 3.84 23.55 7.84
N VAL A 66 3.56 22.25 7.64
CA VAL A 66 3.39 21.67 6.30
C VAL A 66 1.94 21.30 5.99
N GLY A 67 1.27 20.60 6.92
CA GLY A 67 -0.12 20.17 6.76
C GLY A 67 -0.28 18.89 5.91
N PRO A 68 -1.45 18.71 5.24
CA PRO A 68 -1.69 17.57 4.35
C PRO A 68 -0.78 17.64 3.13
N ARG A 69 -0.13 16.51 2.82
CA ARG A 69 1.05 16.44 1.94
C ARG A 69 0.97 15.23 1.02
N LEU A 70 -0.04 15.23 0.14
CA LEU A 70 -0.25 14.17 -0.83
C LEU A 70 0.97 14.03 -1.74
N ALA A 71 1.37 12.80 -2.05
CA ALA A 71 2.53 12.55 -2.91
C ALA A 71 2.37 13.23 -4.28
N GLY A 72 3.44 13.86 -4.75
CA GLY A 72 3.45 14.65 -5.99
C GLY A 72 2.86 16.06 -5.87
N SER A 73 2.37 16.48 -4.70
CA SER A 73 1.85 17.84 -4.48
C SER A 73 2.95 18.82 -4.06
N GLU A 74 2.68 20.13 -4.20
CA GLU A 74 3.55 21.19 -3.65
C GLU A 74 3.76 21.05 -2.14
N ALA A 75 2.76 20.56 -1.41
CA ALA A 75 2.86 20.33 0.02
C ALA A 75 3.79 19.15 0.37
N GLU A 76 3.84 18.11 -0.47
CA GLU A 76 4.86 17.07 -0.35
C GLU A 76 6.26 17.64 -0.59
N ALA A 77 6.44 18.50 -1.60
CA ALA A 77 7.74 19.14 -1.84
C ALA A 77 8.21 19.95 -0.61
N ARG A 78 7.30 20.71 0.02
CA ARG A 78 7.60 21.38 1.30
C ARG A 78 7.91 20.41 2.43
N ALA A 79 7.20 19.27 2.51
CA ALA A 79 7.47 18.23 3.50
C ALA A 79 8.87 17.63 3.36
N ARG A 80 9.31 17.43 2.12
CA ARG A 80 10.64 16.91 1.80
C ARG A 80 11.73 17.88 2.26
N GLU A 81 11.60 19.16 1.94
CA GLU A 81 12.54 20.19 2.41
C GLU A 81 12.54 20.33 3.95
N TRP A 82 11.36 20.30 4.57
CA TRP A 82 11.22 20.27 6.02
C TRP A 82 11.96 19.07 6.63
N ALA A 83 11.87 17.89 6.02
CA ALA A 83 12.50 16.67 6.53
C ALA A 83 14.02 16.74 6.41
N LEU A 84 14.55 17.20 5.26
CA LEU A 84 15.98 17.41 5.06
C LEU A 84 16.55 18.38 6.09
N HIS A 85 15.87 19.51 6.30
CA HIS A 85 16.28 20.49 7.31
C HIS A 85 16.25 19.91 8.73
N THR A 86 15.14 19.30 9.12
CA THR A 86 14.93 18.75 10.48
C THR A 86 15.96 17.68 10.82
N LEU A 87 16.24 16.76 9.88
CA LEU A 87 17.24 15.71 10.09
C LEU A 87 18.66 16.28 10.15
N THR A 88 18.97 17.28 9.32
CA THR A 88 20.28 17.95 9.32
C THR A 88 20.56 18.66 10.64
N VAL A 89 19.61 19.47 11.14
CA VAL A 89 19.76 20.20 12.42
C VAL A 89 19.84 19.25 13.62
N LYS A 90 19.23 18.06 13.53
CA LYS A 90 19.35 17.01 14.56
C LYS A 90 20.68 16.24 14.52
N GLY A 91 21.56 16.52 13.55
CA GLY A 91 22.89 15.93 13.47
C GLY A 91 22.92 14.52 12.88
N PHE A 92 21.89 14.11 12.12
CA PHE A 92 21.93 12.84 11.41
C PHE A 92 22.97 12.87 10.29
N ALA A 93 23.64 11.73 10.07
CA ALA A 93 24.57 11.55 8.97
C ALA A 93 23.84 11.14 7.68
N GLY A 94 24.38 11.55 6.52
CA GLY A 94 23.92 11.06 5.21
C GLY A 94 22.54 11.56 4.77
N VAL A 95 22.05 12.67 5.32
CA VAL A 95 20.76 13.27 4.97
C VAL A 95 20.77 13.73 3.51
N ARG A 96 19.91 13.13 2.68
CA ARG A 96 19.74 13.44 1.26
C ARG A 96 18.34 13.09 0.80
N SER A 97 17.93 13.69 -0.31
CA SER A 97 16.74 13.27 -1.06
C SER A 97 17.15 12.32 -2.18
N GLU A 98 16.37 11.27 -2.39
CA GLU A 98 16.53 10.32 -3.49
C GLU A 98 15.33 10.45 -4.44
N PRO A 99 15.51 11.00 -5.65
CA PRO A 99 14.41 11.24 -6.57
C PRO A 99 13.94 9.95 -7.24
N PHE A 100 12.63 9.85 -7.49
CA PHE A 100 12.02 8.80 -8.30
C PHE A 100 10.82 9.37 -9.06
N GLU A 101 10.51 8.78 -10.21
CA GLU A 101 9.35 9.14 -11.02
C GLU A 101 8.07 8.49 -10.45
N MET A 102 6.95 9.21 -10.49
CA MET A 102 5.66 8.69 -10.08
C MET A 102 4.49 9.36 -10.80
N ASP A 103 3.41 8.61 -10.97
CA ASP A 103 2.13 9.20 -11.38
C ASP A 103 1.50 9.91 -10.19
N ALA A 104 1.45 11.24 -10.26
CA ALA A 104 0.80 12.06 -9.26
C ALA A 104 -0.71 12.16 -9.55
N TRP A 105 -1.52 11.99 -8.52
CA TRP A 105 -2.96 12.22 -8.59
C TRP A 105 -3.31 13.49 -7.83
N GLN A 106 -4.11 14.36 -8.44
CA GLN A 106 -4.63 15.56 -7.81
C GLN A 106 -6.15 15.48 -7.70
N ARG A 107 -6.65 15.81 -6.51
CA ARG A 107 -8.09 15.99 -6.28
C ARG A 107 -8.52 17.35 -6.84
N HIS A 108 -9.62 17.36 -7.57
CA HIS A 108 -10.30 18.58 -8.03
C HIS A 108 -11.65 18.74 -7.32
N ASP A 109 -12.52 19.58 -7.88
CA ASP A 109 -13.85 19.81 -7.33
C ASP A 109 -14.66 18.52 -7.26
N GLU A 110 -15.32 18.32 -6.12
CA GLU A 110 -16.17 17.17 -5.85
C GLU A 110 -17.46 17.62 -5.20
N GLY A 111 -18.55 16.98 -5.60
CA GLY A 111 -19.88 17.27 -5.09
C GLY A 111 -20.83 16.15 -5.47
N ALA A 112 -21.80 15.89 -4.60
CA ALA A 112 -22.91 15.01 -4.90
C ALA A 112 -24.14 15.48 -4.13
N GLU A 113 -25.30 15.24 -4.72
CA GLU A 113 -26.58 15.51 -4.09
C GLU A 113 -27.57 14.42 -4.47
N ILE A 114 -28.47 14.12 -3.55
CA ILE A 114 -29.71 13.45 -3.88
C ILE A 114 -30.58 14.51 -4.54
N ILE A 115 -31.09 14.24 -5.75
CA ILE A 115 -31.99 15.16 -6.46
C ILE A 115 -33.48 14.82 -6.28
N ALA A 116 -33.78 13.58 -5.91
CA ALA A 116 -35.14 13.06 -5.72
C ALA A 116 -35.14 11.84 -4.78
N PRO A 117 -36.24 11.57 -4.05
CA PRO A 117 -37.47 12.35 -3.98
C PRO A 117 -37.34 13.64 -3.15
N TYR A 118 -36.33 13.73 -2.29
CA TYR A 118 -36.10 14.89 -1.41
C TYR A 118 -34.68 15.39 -1.59
N PRO A 119 -34.49 16.57 -2.21
CA PRO A 119 -33.15 17.08 -2.50
C PRO A 119 -32.30 17.27 -1.23
N GLN A 120 -31.10 16.67 -1.21
CA GLN A 120 -30.18 16.78 -0.08
C GLN A 120 -28.72 16.76 -0.55
N PRO A 121 -27.86 17.69 -0.10
CA PRO A 121 -26.43 17.63 -0.38
C PRO A 121 -25.79 16.45 0.37
N LEU A 122 -24.79 15.83 -0.25
CA LEU A 122 -24.01 14.75 0.33
C LEU A 122 -22.58 15.20 0.61
N ALA A 123 -22.06 14.84 1.78
CA ALA A 123 -20.63 14.90 2.04
C ALA A 123 -19.96 13.74 1.31
N VAL A 124 -19.20 14.05 0.26
CA VAL A 124 -18.51 13.05 -0.56
C VAL A 124 -17.04 13.38 -0.70
N THR A 125 -16.25 12.35 -1.02
CA THR A 125 -14.87 12.53 -1.45
C THR A 125 -14.48 11.46 -2.46
N ALA A 126 -13.75 11.83 -3.51
CA ALA A 126 -13.21 10.90 -4.49
C ALA A 126 -12.16 9.98 -3.86
N LEU A 127 -12.13 8.73 -4.33
CA LEU A 127 -11.07 7.81 -3.99
C LEU A 127 -9.79 8.22 -4.76
N GLY A 128 -8.63 8.00 -4.15
CA GLY A 128 -7.36 8.31 -4.81
C GLY A 128 -7.24 7.49 -6.09
N GLY A 129 -6.95 8.15 -7.22
CA GLY A 129 -6.89 7.52 -8.54
C GLY A 129 -8.24 7.47 -9.28
N SER A 130 -9.34 7.98 -8.70
CA SER A 130 -10.61 8.11 -9.42
C SER A 130 -10.46 9.01 -10.65
N VAL A 131 -11.10 8.61 -11.74
CA VAL A 131 -11.26 9.41 -12.96
C VAL A 131 -12.33 10.49 -12.77
N PRO A 132 -12.24 11.64 -13.47
CA PRO A 132 -13.24 12.68 -13.38
C PRO A 132 -14.58 12.24 -14.01
N THR A 133 -15.69 12.77 -13.50
CA THR A 133 -16.98 12.72 -14.22
C THR A 133 -16.96 13.65 -15.44
N PRO A 134 -17.88 13.49 -16.40
CA PRO A 134 -18.05 14.47 -17.48
C PRO A 134 -18.26 15.89 -16.92
N GLU A 135 -17.88 16.91 -17.68
CA GLU A 135 -18.04 18.32 -17.26
C GLU A 135 -19.49 18.70 -16.95
N THR A 136 -20.45 18.03 -17.60
CA THR A 136 -21.89 18.20 -17.35
C THR A 136 -22.37 17.52 -16.06
N GLY A 137 -21.48 16.88 -15.31
CA GLY A 137 -21.81 16.02 -14.18
C GLY A 137 -22.27 14.62 -14.60
N LEU A 138 -22.50 13.77 -13.61
CA LEU A 138 -23.04 12.43 -13.76
C LEU A 138 -24.37 12.34 -13.01
N LEU A 139 -25.45 12.01 -13.72
CA LEU A 139 -26.76 11.75 -13.14
C LEU A 139 -27.17 10.31 -13.40
N GLY A 140 -27.62 9.62 -12.36
CA GLY A 140 -28.10 8.24 -12.48
C GLY A 140 -28.88 7.80 -11.26
N GLU A 141 -29.73 6.80 -11.44
CA GLU A 141 -30.35 6.12 -10.30
C GLU A 141 -29.29 5.34 -9.51
N VAL A 142 -29.48 5.26 -8.19
CA VAL A 142 -28.57 4.53 -7.32
C VAL A 142 -28.97 3.05 -7.27
N SER A 143 -28.01 2.16 -7.52
CA SER A 143 -28.13 0.73 -7.20
C SER A 143 -27.41 0.46 -5.89
N VAL A 144 -28.16 0.06 -4.87
CA VAL A 144 -27.65 -0.18 -3.51
C VAL A 144 -27.30 -1.65 -3.34
N PHE A 145 -26.07 -1.92 -2.93
CA PHE A 145 -25.59 -3.23 -2.48
C PHE A 145 -25.16 -3.11 -1.03
N GLU A 146 -25.53 -4.06 -0.17
CA GLU A 146 -25.16 -4.02 1.25
C GLU A 146 -23.67 -4.29 1.45
N THR A 147 -23.12 -5.17 0.62
CA THR A 147 -21.71 -5.57 0.65
C THR A 147 -21.09 -5.57 -0.75
N LEU A 148 -19.75 -5.59 -0.80
CA LEU A 148 -19.04 -5.77 -2.07
C LEU A 148 -19.32 -7.15 -2.69
N GLU A 149 -19.55 -8.17 -1.87
CA GLU A 149 -19.89 -9.51 -2.36
C GLU A 149 -21.24 -9.51 -3.10
N ASP A 150 -22.23 -8.75 -2.63
CA ASP A 150 -23.51 -8.63 -3.34
C ASP A 150 -23.32 -8.01 -4.73
N LEU A 151 -22.45 -7.00 -4.85
CA LEU A 151 -22.08 -6.42 -6.14
C LEU A 151 -21.35 -7.44 -7.04
N LYS A 152 -20.44 -8.25 -6.49
CA LYS A 152 -19.75 -9.31 -7.25
C LYS A 152 -20.73 -10.36 -7.77
N HIS A 153 -21.79 -10.67 -7.03
CA HIS A 153 -22.83 -11.61 -7.42
C HIS A 153 -23.91 -11.01 -8.34
N ALA A 154 -23.92 -9.69 -8.53
CA ALA A 154 -24.84 -9.05 -9.45
C ALA A 154 -24.69 -9.60 -10.88
N SER A 155 -25.81 -9.69 -11.60
CA SER A 155 -25.81 -10.14 -13.00
C SER A 155 -25.13 -9.13 -13.91
N ALA A 156 -24.53 -9.60 -15.00
CA ALA A 156 -23.93 -8.70 -15.98
C ALA A 156 -25.00 -7.80 -16.61
N GLY A 157 -24.71 -6.50 -16.72
CA GLY A 157 -25.61 -5.47 -17.22
C GLY A 157 -26.63 -4.95 -16.20
N SER A 158 -26.68 -5.49 -14.97
CA SER A 158 -27.71 -5.10 -13.99
C SER A 158 -27.58 -3.67 -13.48
N VAL A 159 -26.40 -3.05 -13.62
CA VAL A 159 -26.11 -1.69 -13.14
C VAL A 159 -25.77 -0.72 -14.27
N ALA A 160 -26.02 -1.10 -15.53
CA ALA A 160 -25.74 -0.25 -16.68
C ALA A 160 -26.42 1.12 -16.57
N GLY A 161 -25.63 2.19 -16.64
CA GLY A 161 -26.10 3.58 -16.52
C GLY A 161 -26.54 3.99 -15.12
N ARG A 162 -26.25 3.20 -14.09
CA ARG A 162 -26.61 3.47 -12.69
C ARG A 162 -25.37 3.86 -11.87
N ILE A 163 -25.59 4.60 -10.80
CA ILE A 163 -24.56 4.89 -9.80
C ILE A 163 -24.58 3.76 -8.77
N VAL A 164 -23.49 3.02 -8.66
CA VAL A 164 -23.40 1.90 -7.71
C VAL A 164 -23.00 2.41 -6.33
N TYR A 165 -23.81 2.11 -5.32
CA TYR A 165 -23.48 2.27 -3.91
C TYR A 165 -23.17 0.90 -3.32
N VAL A 166 -22.01 0.80 -2.65
CA VAL A 166 -21.64 -0.38 -1.88
C VAL A 166 -21.60 0.02 -0.41
N GLY A 167 -22.44 -0.64 0.38
CA GLY A 167 -22.49 -0.49 1.82
C GLY A 167 -21.17 -0.88 2.46
N HIS A 168 -20.85 -0.16 3.53
CA HIS A 168 -19.59 -0.31 4.21
C HIS A 168 -19.77 -0.01 5.70
N ALA A 169 -19.47 -0.99 6.55
CA ALA A 169 -19.68 -0.90 7.99
C ALA A 169 -18.37 -1.17 8.74
N MET A 170 -17.38 -0.29 8.56
CA MET A 170 -16.09 -0.43 9.22
C MET A 170 -16.23 -0.31 10.73
N GLN A 171 -15.81 -1.36 11.41
CA GLN A 171 -15.83 -1.47 12.86
C GLN A 171 -14.52 -0.94 13.43
N ARG A 172 -14.60 -0.33 14.61
CA ARG A 172 -13.40 0.08 15.33
C ARG A 172 -12.68 -1.15 15.86
N THR A 173 -11.50 -1.44 15.32
CA THR A 173 -10.59 -2.47 15.84
C THR A 173 -9.24 -1.86 16.19
N GLN A 174 -8.48 -2.51 17.07
CA GLN A 174 -7.13 -2.05 17.44
C GLN A 174 -6.05 -2.58 16.47
N ASP A 175 -6.34 -3.68 15.78
CA ASP A 175 -5.44 -4.39 14.89
C ASP A 175 -5.60 -4.01 13.40
N GLY A 176 -6.58 -3.16 13.07
CA GLY A 176 -6.90 -2.79 11.70
C GLY A 176 -7.61 -3.88 10.88
N SER A 177 -8.03 -5.00 11.48
CA SER A 177 -8.72 -6.10 10.79
C SER A 177 -9.95 -5.65 9.99
N SER A 178 -10.77 -4.76 10.55
CA SER A 178 -11.93 -4.24 9.82
C SER A 178 -11.55 -3.37 8.63
N TYR A 179 -10.50 -2.55 8.76
CA TYR A 179 -9.98 -1.78 7.63
C TYR A 179 -9.49 -2.70 6.51
N GLY A 180 -8.74 -3.75 6.86
CA GLY A 180 -8.25 -4.75 5.90
C GLY A 180 -9.38 -5.42 5.13
N TYR A 181 -10.45 -5.83 5.83
CA TYR A 181 -11.63 -6.45 5.22
C TYR A 181 -12.31 -5.54 4.19
N PHE A 182 -12.49 -4.25 4.52
CA PHE A 182 -13.25 -3.34 3.65
C PHE A 182 -12.43 -2.62 2.58
N ASN A 183 -11.09 -2.74 2.61
CA ASN A 183 -10.22 -2.05 1.66
C ASN A 183 -10.54 -2.39 0.20
N GLU A 184 -10.98 -3.62 -0.08
CA GLU A 184 -11.30 -4.08 -1.44
C GLU A 184 -12.41 -3.25 -2.10
N ALA A 185 -13.41 -2.79 -1.32
CA ALA A 185 -14.48 -1.96 -1.87
C ALA A 185 -13.94 -0.63 -2.40
N ARG A 186 -12.84 -0.12 -1.82
CA ARG A 186 -12.19 1.12 -2.26
C ARG A 186 -11.27 0.92 -3.46
N THR A 187 -10.57 -0.21 -3.52
CA THR A 187 -9.55 -0.45 -4.54
C THR A 187 -10.11 -1.13 -5.79
N ALA A 188 -11.05 -2.05 -5.63
CA ALA A 188 -11.62 -2.84 -6.73
C ALA A 188 -13.10 -2.54 -7.00
N GLY A 189 -13.81 -1.92 -6.06
CA GLY A 189 -15.24 -1.60 -6.19
C GLY A 189 -15.62 -0.93 -7.52
N PRO A 190 -14.93 0.16 -7.95
CA PRO A 190 -15.21 0.80 -9.23
C PRO A 190 -15.06 -0.14 -10.43
N SER A 191 -13.99 -0.94 -10.48
CA SER A 191 -13.73 -1.89 -11.57
C SER A 191 -14.74 -3.04 -11.58
N ILE A 192 -15.13 -3.52 -10.40
CA ILE A 192 -16.17 -4.55 -10.26
C ILE A 192 -17.50 -3.98 -10.75
N ALA A 193 -17.89 -2.77 -10.33
CA ALA A 193 -19.11 -2.11 -10.79
C ALA A 193 -19.14 -1.98 -12.31
N ALA A 194 -18.05 -1.48 -12.92
CA ALA A 194 -17.92 -1.36 -14.37
C ALA A 194 -18.06 -2.71 -15.10
N SER A 195 -17.61 -3.82 -14.49
CA SER A 195 -17.79 -5.16 -15.06
C SER A 195 -19.25 -5.66 -15.03
N LYS A 196 -20.12 -5.00 -14.24
CA LYS A 196 -21.54 -5.34 -14.08
C LYS A 196 -22.47 -4.45 -14.91
N GLY A 197 -21.95 -3.53 -15.72
CA GLY A 197 -22.74 -2.70 -16.64
C GLY A 197 -22.33 -1.25 -16.65
#